data_AF-X1UUH8-F1
#
_entry.id   AF-X1UUH8-F1
#
_cell.length_a   1.000
_cell.length_b   1.000
_cell.length_c   1.000
_cell.angle_alpha   90.00
_cell.angle_beta   90.00
_cell.angle_gamma   90.00
#
_symmetry.space_group_name_H-M   'P 1'
#
loop_
_entity.id
_entity.type
_entity.pdbx_description
1 polymer ?
#
loop_
_entity_poly.entity_id
_entity_poly.type
_entity_poly.pdbx_seq_one_letter_code
_entity_poly.pdbx_strand_id
1 'polypeptide(L)'
;MYYGKLDGSDGALIMSRKKYVFVESKGFIRKTHTAILDVPHENVEDMVREGTTKMTLKLRDGNSHGFATFKLPVDVIKEDLELFLKDGTLPSPDL
;
A
#
# COMPACT_ATOMS: atom_id res chain seq x y z
N MET A 1 -5.70 3.30 4.92
CA MET A 1 -4.49 4.10 4.64
C MET A 1 -3.44 3.74 5.68
N TYR A 2 -2.22 3.42 5.26
CA TYR A 2 -1.15 2.98 6.14
C TYR A 2 0.10 3.83 5.94
N TYR A 3 0.61 4.41 7.02
CA TYR A 3 1.83 5.21 6.97
C TYR A 3 3.07 4.32 6.94
N GLY A 4 4.04 4.69 6.11
CA GLY A 4 5.22 3.89 5.92
C GLY A 4 6.20 4.49 4.93
N LYS A 5 7.13 3.66 4.47
CA LYS A 5 8.06 3.97 3.40
C LYS A 5 7.83 3.07 2.20
N LEU A 6 7.82 3.63 1.01
CA LEU A 6 7.89 2.89 -0.24
C LEU A 6 9.25 3.14 -0.89
N ASP A 7 10.06 2.10 -1.04
CA ASP A 7 11.41 2.20 -1.63
C ASP A 7 12.27 3.30 -0.99
N GLY A 8 12.12 3.48 0.33
CA GLY A 8 12.81 4.49 1.13
C GLY A 8 12.09 5.84 1.26
N SER A 9 11.05 6.08 0.47
CA SER A 9 10.28 7.34 0.43
C SER A 9 9.18 7.38 1.48
N ASP A 10 9.20 8.37 2.37
CA ASP A 10 8.18 8.56 3.40
C ASP A 10 6.81 8.94 2.81
N GLY A 11 5.74 8.33 3.32
CA GLY A 11 4.40 8.62 2.82
C GLY A 11 3.32 7.71 3.40
N ALA A 12 2.27 7.53 2.61
CA ALA A 12 1.15 6.67 2.96
C ALA A 12 0.72 5.79 1.80
N LEU A 13 0.56 4.50 2.09
CA LEU A 13 -0.12 3.54 1.22
C LEU A 13 -1.63 3.71 1.37
N ILE A 14 -2.28 3.98 0.27
CA ILE A 14 -3.72 4.19 0.14
C ILE A 14 -4.25 3.09 -0.77
N MET A 15 -5.30 2.43 -0.30
CA MET A 15 -6.05 1.51 -1.12
C MET A 15 -7.28 2.23 -1.65
N SER A 16 -7.48 2.16 -2.95
CA SER A 16 -8.72 2.57 -3.61
C SER A 16 -9.44 1.34 -4.16
N ARG A 17 -10.65 1.55 -4.69
CA ARG A 17 -11.47 0.46 -5.27
C ARG A 17 -10.75 -0.37 -6.35
N LYS A 18 -9.83 0.22 -7.11
CA LYS A 18 -9.21 -0.44 -8.28
C LYS A 18 -7.69 -0.50 -8.27
N LYS A 19 -7.06 0.24 -7.36
CA LYS A 19 -5.62 0.40 -7.36
C LYS A 19 -5.05 0.64 -5.98
N TYR A 20 -3.81 0.21 -5.81
CA TYR A 20 -2.92 0.64 -4.73
C TYR A 20 -2.22 1.93 -5.16
N VAL A 21 -2.25 2.92 -4.27
CA VAL A 21 -1.61 4.21 -4.48
C VAL A 21 -0.69 4.49 -3.30
N PHE A 22 0.53 4.91 -3.55
CA PHE A 22 1.40 5.44 -2.50
C PHE A 22 1.64 6.91 -2.75
N VAL A 23 1.26 7.74 -1.78
CA VAL A 23 1.49 9.17 -1.82
C VAL A 23 2.69 9.48 -0.94
N GLU A 24 3.78 9.87 -1.59
CA GLU A 24 4.97 10.38 -0.93
C GLU A 24 4.69 11.75 -0.31
N SER A 25 5.24 11.99 0.88
CA SER A 25 5.22 13.30 1.55
C SER A 25 6.65 13.81 1.73
N LYS A 26 7.04 14.81 0.93
CA LYS A 26 8.38 15.42 0.95
C LYS A 26 8.37 16.85 1.47
N GLY A 27 9.52 17.30 1.98
CA GLY A 27 9.76 18.68 2.40
C GLY A 27 9.67 18.91 3.92
N PHE A 28 10.51 19.81 4.42
CA PHE A 28 10.58 20.17 5.85
C PHE A 28 9.73 21.40 6.21
N ILE A 29 9.72 22.42 5.34
CA ILE A 29 8.99 23.69 5.57
C ILE A 29 7.64 23.68 4.85
N ARG A 30 7.60 23.22 3.60
CA ARG A 30 6.38 23.03 2.80
C ARG A 30 6.28 21.58 2.38
N LYS A 31 5.19 20.92 2.77
CA LYS A 31 4.91 19.54 2.40
C LYS A 31 4.39 19.47 0.97
N THR A 32 5.01 18.64 0.14
CA THR A 32 4.53 18.26 -1.19
C THR A 32 4.05 16.82 -1.16
N HIS A 33 2.94 16.55 -1.85
CA HIS A 33 2.34 15.22 -1.93
C HIS A 33 2.31 14.76 -3.38
N THR A 34 2.96 13.62 -3.67
CA THR A 34 3.08 13.08 -5.03
C THR A 34 2.78 11.59 -5.01
N ALA A 35 1.94 11.12 -5.94
CA ALA A 35 1.73 9.68 -6.12
C ALA A 35 2.96 9.07 -6.79
N ILE A 36 3.67 8.17 -6.10
CA ILE A 36 4.86 7.47 -6.60
C ILE A 36 4.62 5.97 -6.83
N LEU A 37 3.46 5.47 -6.39
CA LEU A 37 2.89 4.18 -6.80
C LEU A 37 1.46 4.46 -7.22
N ASP A 38 1.08 3.95 -8.38
CA ASP A 38 -0.29 4.00 -8.92
C ASP A 38 -0.50 2.72 -9.73
N VAL A 39 -0.85 1.64 -9.03
CA VAL A 39 -0.85 0.28 -9.60
C VAL A 39 -2.25 -0.32 -9.47
N PRO A 40 -2.90 -0.64 -10.60
CA PRO A 40 -4.14 -1.43 -10.60
C PRO A 40 -3.96 -2.77 -9.89
N HIS A 41 -4.98 -3.18 -9.15
CA HIS A 41 -4.96 -4.43 -8.38
C HIS A 41 -4.65 -5.65 -9.25
N GLU A 42 -5.17 -5.66 -10.48
CA GLU A 42 -4.92 -6.72 -11.48
C GLU A 42 -3.44 -6.84 -11.88
N ASN A 43 -2.64 -5.80 -11.71
CA ASN A 43 -1.20 -5.79 -12.04
C ASN A 43 -0.33 -6.25 -10.87
N VAL A 44 -0.89 -6.44 -9.68
CA VAL A 44 -0.18 -7.06 -8.56
C VAL A 44 -0.21 -8.57 -8.74
N GLU A 45 0.97 -9.18 -8.76
CA GLU A 45 1.14 -10.63 -8.84
C GLU A 45 1.10 -11.26 -7.45
N ASP A 46 1.84 -10.68 -6.51
CA ASP A 46 1.96 -11.19 -5.14
C ASP A 46 2.37 -10.08 -4.16
N MET A 47 2.09 -10.31 -2.88
CA MET A 47 2.58 -9.51 -1.76
C MET A 47 3.35 -10.42 -0.81
N VAL A 48 4.68 -10.35 -0.86
CA VAL A 48 5.55 -11.22 -0.07
C VAL A 48 5.97 -10.52 1.21
N ARG A 49 5.73 -11.16 2.36
CA ARG A 49 6.18 -10.68 3.65
C ARG A 49 7.71 -10.78 3.78
N GLU A 50 8.32 -9.75 4.33
CA GLU A 50 9.74 -9.69 4.69
C GLU A 50 9.89 -9.31 6.17
N GLY A 51 9.67 -10.27 7.06
CA GLY A 51 9.64 -10.02 8.50
C GLY A 51 8.38 -9.28 8.95
N THR A 52 8.38 -8.70 10.16
CA THR A 52 7.13 -8.20 10.78
C THR A 52 6.68 -6.85 10.22
N THR A 53 7.58 -6.05 9.67
CA THR A 53 7.31 -4.64 9.32
C THR A 53 7.49 -4.32 7.85
N LYS A 54 7.84 -5.29 7.00
CA LYS A 54 8.10 -5.05 5.58
C LYS A 54 7.41 -6.07 4.69
N MET A 55 6.97 -5.64 3.53
CA MET A 55 6.50 -6.51 2.45
C MET A 55 6.99 -5.98 1.11
N THR A 56 7.11 -6.89 0.17
CA THR A 56 7.42 -6.59 -1.23
C THR A 56 6.16 -6.83 -2.07
N LEU A 57 5.68 -5.78 -2.73
CA LEU A 57 4.68 -5.88 -3.79
C LEU A 57 5.40 -6.30 -5.08
N LYS A 58 5.06 -7.48 -5.59
CA LYS A 58 5.53 -7.96 -6.90
C LYS A 58 4.49 -7.66 -7.96
N LEU A 59 4.92 -7.08 -9.07
CA LEU A 59 4.06 -6.71 -10.18
C LEU A 59 4.23 -7.69 -11.34
N ARG A 60 3.16 -7.89 -12.11
CA ARG A 60 3.14 -8.80 -13.26
C ARG A 60 4.10 -8.43 -14.39
N ASP A 61 4.55 -7.17 -14.43
CA ASP A 61 5.54 -6.67 -15.40
C ASP A 61 6.98 -6.98 -14.98
N GLY A 62 7.18 -7.65 -13.84
CA GLY A 62 8.49 -7.98 -13.27
C GLY A 62 9.06 -6.92 -12.33
N ASN A 63 8.41 -5.77 -12.18
CA ASN A 63 8.82 -4.76 -11.21
C ASN A 63 8.41 -5.16 -9.79
N SER A 64 9.08 -4.59 -8.79
CA SER A 64 8.73 -4.79 -7.39
C SER A 64 8.99 -3.54 -6.55
N HIS A 65 8.18 -3.38 -5.51
CA HIS A 65 8.27 -2.26 -4.58
C HIS A 65 8.27 -2.75 -3.13
N GLY A 66 9.22 -2.26 -2.34
CA GLY A 66 9.32 -2.55 -0.92
C GLY A 66 8.52 -1.54 -0.10
N PHE A 67 7.52 -2.02 0.64
CA PHE A 67 6.78 -1.23 1.62
C PHE A 67 7.17 -1.59 3.05
N ALA A 68 7.51 -0.58 3.85
CA ALA A 68 7.83 -0.73 5.27
C ALA A 68 6.89 0.11 6.14
N THR A 69 6.31 -0.51 7.18
CA THR A 69 5.40 0.10 8.15
C THR A 69 6.06 0.23 9.53
N PHE A 70 5.68 1.26 10.28
CA PHE A 70 6.22 1.54 11.62
C PHE A 70 5.24 1.23 12.75
N LYS A 71 3.94 1.12 12.45
CA LYS A 71 2.88 1.09 13.46
C LYS A 71 2.10 -0.22 13.52
N LEU A 72 1.99 -0.90 12.38
CA LEU A 72 1.22 -2.13 12.26
C LEU A 72 2.10 -3.23 11.68
N PRO A 73 1.93 -4.49 12.12
CA PRO A 73 2.51 -5.62 11.42
C PRO A 73 2.05 -5.64 9.97
N VAL A 74 2.96 -6.01 9.08
CA VAL A 74 2.70 -6.00 7.64
C VAL A 74 1.67 -7.05 7.22
N ASP A 75 1.53 -8.14 7.99
CA ASP A 75 0.52 -9.17 7.75
C ASP A 75 -0.90 -8.61 7.89
N VAL A 76 -1.14 -7.79 8.90
CA VAL A 76 -2.45 -7.13 9.11
C VAL A 76 -2.78 -6.22 7.94
N ILE A 77 -1.77 -5.50 7.43
CA ILE A 77 -1.95 -4.65 6.25
C ILE A 77 -2.26 -5.52 5.04
N LYS A 78 -1.46 -6.56 4.78
CA LYS A 78 -1.65 -7.48 3.66
C LYS A 78 -3.05 -8.11 3.67
N GLU A 79 -3.50 -8.63 4.81
CA GLU A 79 -4.83 -9.23 4.96
C GLU A 79 -5.93 -8.23 4.65
N ASP A 80 -5.85 -7.00 5.17
CA ASP A 80 -6.82 -5.94 4.90
C ASP A 80 -6.82 -5.53 3.41
N LEU A 81 -5.63 -5.47 2.79
CA LEU A 81 -5.48 -5.22 1.35
C LEU A 81 -6.11 -6.34 0.49
N GLU A 82 -5.99 -7.60 0.90
CA GLU A 82 -6.54 -8.76 0.19
C GLU A 82 -8.06 -8.90 0.40
N LEU A 83 -8.57 -8.60 1.59
CA LEU A 83 -10.01 -8.61 1.89
C LEU A 83 -10.75 -7.61 1.01
N PHE A 84 -10.21 -6.40 0.86
CA PHE A 84 -10.78 -5.37 -0.01
C PHE A 84 -10.88 -5.77 -1.49
N LEU A 85 -10.05 -6.72 -1.96
CA LEU A 85 -10.13 -7.25 -3.33
C LEU A 85 -11.24 -8.29 -3.48
N LYS A 86 -11.51 -9.05 -2.43
CA LYS A 86 -12.53 -10.11 -2.43
C LYS A 86 -13.93 -9.53 -2.24
N ASP A 87 -14.04 -8.48 -1.42
CA ASP A 87 -15.30 -7.78 -1.14
C ASP A 87 -15.61 -6.70 -2.19
N GLY A 88 -15.98 -7.08 -3.40
CA GLY A 88 -16.69 -6.18 -4.32
C GLY A 88 -17.96 -5.52 -3.73
N THR A 89 -18.31 -5.85 -2.49
CA THR A 89 -19.41 -5.37 -1.66
C THR A 89 -18.87 -4.86 -0.31
N LEU A 90 -18.99 -3.55 -0.07
CA LEU A 90 -18.73 -2.92 1.23
C LEU A 90 -19.62 -3.56 2.32
N PRO A 91 -19.16 -3.78 3.57
CA PRO A 91 -20.06 -3.63 4.70
C PRO A 91 -20.54 -2.16 4.68
N SER A 92 -21.86 -1.98 4.59
CA SER A 92 -22.49 -0.68 4.80
C SER A 92 -21.92 -0.05 6.06
N PRO A 93 -21.59 1.25 6.08
CA PRO A 93 -21.43 1.92 7.35
C PRO A 93 -22.77 1.79 8.07
N ASP A 94 -22.79 1.00 9.15
CA ASP A 94 -23.93 1.00 10.06
C ASP A 94 -24.10 2.45 10.55
N LEU A 95 -25.30 2.96 10.32
CA LEU A 95 -25.79 4.27 10.74
C LEU A 95 -25.82 4.39 12.27
#